data_AF-A0A1S1SZ50-F1
#
_entry.id   AF-A0A1S1SZ50-F1
#
_cell.length_a   1.000
_cell.length_b   1.000
_cell.length_c   1.000
_cell.angle_alpha   90.00
_cell.angle_beta   90.00
_cell.angle_gamma   90.00
#
_symmetry.space_group_name_H-M   'P 1'
#
loop_
_entity.id
_entity.type
_entity.pdbx_description
1 polymer ?
#
loop_
_entity_poly.entity_id
_entity_poly.type
_entity_poly.pdbx_seq_one_letter_code
_entity_poly.pdbx_strand_id
1 'polypeptide(L)'
;MESAADTGPLVERLRATYSDRLAGIFEHAPDVLVVRLTGDQPVKPEAHQLGKHQVNVIFRVGAEHSYKALSDALEQNEAAISDVLPTAHGRHVDERTGEVVIAVKPGSAAGDDQRAKLEKLLGVPVRIEPEEPAVLQHKAG
;
A
#
# COMPACT_ATOMS: atom_id res chain seq x y z
N MET A 1 -1.80 -9.61 28.51
CA MET A 1 -1.91 -9.22 27.09
C MET A 1 -1.25 -10.32 26.29
N GLU A 2 -2.01 -11.04 25.47
CA GLU A 2 -1.45 -12.04 24.55
C GLU A 2 -0.63 -11.30 23.49
N SER A 3 0.62 -11.72 23.28
CA SER A 3 1.46 -11.15 22.23
C SER A 3 0.94 -11.62 20.89
N ALA A 4 0.73 -10.71 19.93
CA ALA A 4 0.43 -11.08 18.55
C ALA A 4 1.54 -12.01 18.00
N ALA A 5 1.17 -12.86 17.02
CA ALA A 5 2.13 -13.68 16.30
C ALA A 5 3.21 -12.78 15.65
N ASP A 6 4.48 -13.14 15.79
CA ASP A 6 5.54 -12.45 15.06
C ASP A 6 5.52 -12.89 13.59
N THR A 7 4.76 -12.15 12.78
CA THR A 7 4.61 -12.41 11.34
C THR A 7 5.73 -11.81 10.51
N GLY A 8 6.70 -11.09 11.09
CA GLY A 8 7.76 -10.40 10.35
C GLY A 8 8.52 -11.31 9.38
N PRO A 9 9.13 -12.41 9.86
CA PRO A 9 9.86 -13.35 9.00
C PRO A 9 8.99 -14.03 7.93
N LEU A 10 7.71 -14.27 8.25
CA LEU A 10 6.74 -14.82 7.30
C LEU A 10 6.47 -13.83 6.16
N VAL A 11 6.25 -12.55 6.49
CA VAL A 11 6.04 -11.48 5.52
C VAL A 11 7.28 -11.29 4.65
N GLU A 12 8.49 -11.25 5.23
CA GLU A 12 9.74 -11.13 4.46
C GLU A 12 9.91 -12.27 3.45
N ARG A 13 9.67 -13.51 3.87
CA ARG A 13 9.68 -14.67 2.98
C ARG A 13 8.68 -14.51 1.84
N LEU A 14 7.44 -14.12 2.14
CA LEU A 14 6.40 -13.93 1.13
C LEU A 14 6.78 -12.81 0.14
N ARG A 15 7.36 -11.70 0.62
CA ARG A 15 7.85 -10.61 -0.25
C ARG A 15 8.96 -11.10 -1.18
N ALA A 16 9.91 -11.87 -0.67
CA ALA A 16 11.00 -12.43 -1.48
C ALA A 16 10.50 -13.48 -2.49
N THR A 17 9.57 -14.34 -2.09
CA THR A 17 9.06 -15.44 -2.93
C THR A 17 8.24 -14.92 -4.11
N TYR A 18 7.45 -13.87 -3.89
CA TYR A 18 6.51 -13.36 -4.86
C TYR A 18 6.91 -11.98 -5.42
N SER A 19 8.17 -11.56 -5.28
CA SER A 19 8.65 -10.21 -5.61
C SER A 19 8.14 -9.67 -6.94
N ASP A 20 8.16 -10.51 -7.97
CA ASP A 20 7.82 -10.11 -9.34
C ASP A 20 6.31 -9.93 -9.56
N ARG A 21 5.49 -10.59 -8.74
CA ARG A 21 4.03 -10.57 -8.81
C ARG A 21 3.38 -9.82 -7.66
N LEU A 22 4.16 -9.40 -6.66
CA LEU A 22 3.59 -8.91 -5.42
C LEU A 22 2.85 -7.59 -5.63
N ALA A 23 1.55 -7.57 -5.34
CA ALA A 23 0.71 -6.39 -5.36
C ALA A 23 0.45 -5.81 -3.96
N GLY A 24 0.59 -6.62 -2.92
CA GLY A 24 0.54 -6.15 -1.54
C GLY A 24 0.45 -7.28 -0.51
N ILE A 25 0.87 -7.00 0.72
CA ILE A 25 0.66 -7.89 1.88
C ILE A 25 0.04 -7.07 3.02
N PHE A 26 -1.06 -7.57 3.59
CA PHE A 26 -1.69 -6.93 4.75
C PHE A 26 -2.40 -7.96 5.64
N GLU A 27 -2.55 -7.60 6.91
CA GLU A 27 -3.38 -8.35 7.85
C GLU A 27 -4.85 -7.99 7.63
N HIS A 28 -5.69 -8.99 7.36
CA HIS A 28 -7.12 -8.80 7.14
C HIS A 28 -7.94 -8.97 8.43
N ALA A 29 -7.49 -9.87 9.30
CA ALA A 29 -8.05 -10.22 10.58
C ALA A 29 -6.94 -10.87 11.43
N PRO A 30 -7.14 -11.02 12.76
CA PRO A 30 -6.17 -11.72 13.59
C PRO A 30 -5.82 -13.09 12.99
N ASP A 31 -4.52 -13.36 12.89
CA ASP A 31 -3.97 -14.59 12.30
C ASP A 31 -4.36 -14.85 10.82
N VAL A 32 -4.75 -13.82 10.08
CA VAL A 32 -5.08 -13.90 8.64
C VAL A 32 -4.30 -12.86 7.83
N LEU A 33 -3.31 -13.32 7.08
CA LEU A 33 -2.58 -12.52 6.10
C LEU A 33 -3.18 -12.70 4.71
N VAL A 34 -3.35 -11.59 3.99
CA VAL A 34 -3.70 -11.59 2.58
C VAL A 34 -2.52 -11.16 1.76
N VAL A 35 -2.17 -11.96 0.75
CA VAL A 35 -1.15 -11.65 -0.25
C VAL A 35 -1.85 -11.42 -1.58
N ARG A 36 -1.77 -10.20 -2.09
CA ARG A 36 -2.27 -9.84 -3.42
C ARG A 36 -1.17 -10.03 -4.44
N LEU A 37 -1.51 -10.67 -5.56
CA LEU A 37 -0.59 -10.97 -6.65
C LEU A 37 -1.17 -10.51 -7.99
N THR A 38 -0.30 -10.06 -8.89
CA THR A 38 -0.63 -9.83 -10.29
C THR A 38 -0.69 -11.14 -11.07
N GLY A 39 -1.34 -11.09 -12.24
CA GLY A 39 -1.61 -12.23 -13.10
C GLY A 39 -2.56 -13.25 -12.49
N ASP A 40 -2.98 -14.23 -13.29
CA ASP A 40 -4.12 -15.09 -12.92
C ASP A 40 -3.71 -16.49 -12.44
N GLN A 41 -2.41 -16.77 -12.37
CA GLN A 41 -1.94 -18.07 -11.90
C GLN A 41 -2.29 -18.27 -10.42
N PRO A 42 -3.16 -19.25 -10.08
CA PRO A 42 -3.63 -19.45 -8.72
C PRO A 42 -2.50 -19.98 -7.83
N VAL A 43 -2.53 -19.56 -6.57
CA VAL A 43 -1.60 -20.01 -5.53
C VAL A 43 -2.42 -20.63 -4.40
N LYS A 44 -1.99 -21.80 -3.92
CA LYS A 44 -2.69 -22.49 -2.82
C LYS A 44 -2.53 -21.68 -1.52
N PRO A 45 -3.59 -21.53 -0.72
CA PRO A 45 -3.46 -20.96 0.62
C PRO A 45 -2.45 -21.74 1.47
N GLU A 46 -1.77 -21.04 2.37
CA GLU A 46 -0.82 -21.64 3.31
C GLU A 46 -1.31 -21.47 4.74
N ALA A 47 -0.93 -22.38 5.64
CA ALA A 47 -1.14 -22.25 7.08
C ALA A 47 0.19 -22.45 7.79
N HIS A 48 0.53 -21.55 8.71
CA HIS A 48 1.82 -21.51 9.42
C HIS A 48 1.59 -21.45 10.92
N GLN A 49 2.26 -22.34 11.66
CA GLN A 49 2.28 -22.27 13.12
C GLN A 49 3.37 -21.29 13.58
N LEU A 50 2.99 -20.17 14.19
CA LEU A 50 3.88 -19.15 14.73
C LEU A 50 3.68 -19.03 16.24
N GLY A 51 4.54 -19.70 17.00
CA GLY A 51 4.36 -19.83 18.45
C GLY A 51 3.04 -20.55 18.76
N LYS A 52 2.12 -19.88 19.45
CA LYS A 52 0.78 -20.41 19.79
C LYS A 52 -0.29 -20.11 18.74
N HIS A 53 0.04 -19.31 17.73
CA HIS A 53 -0.90 -18.85 16.72
C HIS A 53 -0.81 -19.67 15.44
N GLN A 54 -1.95 -19.97 14.83
CA GLN A 54 -2.01 -20.55 13.49
C GLN A 54 -2.38 -19.45 12.49
N VAL A 55 -1.38 -18.95 11.78
CA VAL A 55 -1.55 -17.87 10.80
C VAL A 55 -1.90 -18.45 9.43
N ASN A 56 -3.03 -18.03 8.87
CA ASN A 56 -3.48 -18.41 7.53
C ASN A 56 -3.07 -17.35 6.51
N VAL A 57 -2.51 -17.78 5.39
CA VAL A 57 -2.12 -16.93 4.26
C VAL A 57 -3.05 -17.20 3.09
N ILE A 58 -3.80 -16.17 2.70
CA ILE A 58 -4.75 -16.23 1.59
C ILE A 58 -4.17 -15.46 0.41
N PHE A 59 -4.10 -16.11 -0.75
CA PHE A 59 -3.65 -15.48 -1.98
C PHE A 59 -4.83 -14.96 -2.80
N ARG A 60 -4.76 -13.69 -3.20
CA ARG A 60 -5.70 -13.06 -4.13
C ARG A 60 -4.95 -12.67 -5.40
N VAL A 61 -5.24 -13.34 -6.49
CA VAL A 61 -4.60 -13.13 -7.80
C VAL A 61 -5.42 -12.15 -8.64
N GLY A 62 -4.87 -11.71 -9.79
CA GLY A 62 -5.56 -10.79 -10.71
C GLY A 62 -5.46 -9.31 -10.32
N ALA A 63 -4.51 -8.93 -9.47
CA ALA A 63 -4.23 -7.51 -9.25
C ALA A 63 -3.69 -6.86 -10.55
N GLU A 64 -4.16 -5.65 -10.85
CA GLU A 64 -3.79 -4.92 -12.08
C GLU A 64 -2.32 -4.46 -12.06
N HIS A 65 -1.85 -3.98 -10.90
CA HIS A 65 -0.49 -3.49 -10.72
C HIS A 65 0.22 -4.20 -9.57
N SER A 66 1.53 -4.38 -9.71
CA SER A 66 2.38 -4.82 -8.61
C SER A 66 2.70 -3.64 -7.68
N TYR A 67 3.02 -3.93 -6.42
CA TYR A 67 3.50 -2.94 -5.46
C TYR A 67 4.71 -2.19 -6.02
N LYS A 68 5.64 -2.92 -6.67
CA LYS A 68 6.79 -2.31 -7.32
C LYS A 68 6.37 -1.31 -8.41
N ALA A 69 5.40 -1.65 -9.26
CA ALA A 69 4.94 -0.73 -10.30
C ALA A 69 4.28 0.54 -9.71
N LEU A 70 3.49 0.39 -8.65
CA LEU A 70 2.87 1.52 -7.95
C LEU A 70 3.91 2.43 -7.28
N SER A 71 4.91 1.85 -6.62
CA SER A 71 6.02 2.59 -5.99
C SER A 71 6.90 3.28 -7.02
N ASP A 72 7.26 2.60 -8.11
CA ASP A 72 8.04 3.19 -9.19
C ASP A 72 7.29 4.38 -9.82
N ALA A 73 5.96 4.27 -9.99
CA ALA A 73 5.14 5.37 -10.51
C ALA A 73 5.16 6.61 -9.60
N LEU A 74 5.14 6.40 -8.28
CA LEU A 74 5.29 7.48 -7.29
C LEU A 74 6.68 8.13 -7.37
N GLU A 75 7.74 7.33 -7.31
CA GLU A 75 9.12 7.81 -7.27
C GLU A 75 9.50 8.57 -8.56
N GLN A 76 9.10 8.07 -9.72
CA GLN A 76 9.46 8.67 -11.01
C GLN A 76 8.70 9.96 -11.31
N ASN A 77 7.57 10.21 -10.66
CA ASN A 77 6.68 11.35 -10.96
C ASN A 77 6.54 12.34 -9.81
N GLU A 78 7.43 12.29 -8.81
CA GLU A 78 7.31 13.10 -7.59
C GLU A 78 7.14 14.61 -7.86
N ALA A 79 7.93 15.15 -8.79
CA ALA A 79 7.84 16.56 -9.19
C ALA A 79 6.50 16.89 -9.84
N ALA A 80 6.05 16.05 -10.79
CA ALA A 80 4.80 16.27 -11.50
C ALA A 80 3.58 16.10 -10.58
N ILE A 81 3.63 15.20 -9.59
CA ILE A 81 2.61 15.10 -8.54
C ILE A 81 2.56 16.40 -7.73
N SER A 82 3.72 16.95 -7.36
CA SER A 82 3.80 18.21 -6.61
C SER A 82 3.27 19.40 -7.40
N ASP A 83 3.44 19.42 -8.72
CA ASP A 83 2.88 20.44 -9.59
C ASP A 83 1.34 20.37 -9.69
N VAL A 84 0.79 19.14 -9.71
CA VAL A 84 -0.67 18.94 -9.78
C VAL A 84 -1.34 19.15 -8.42
N LEU A 85 -0.68 18.72 -7.34
CA LEU A 85 -1.14 18.85 -5.96
C LEU A 85 -0.07 19.53 -5.08
N PRO A 86 0.07 20.86 -5.14
CA PRO A 86 1.05 21.58 -4.32
C PRO A 86 0.79 21.46 -2.81
N THR A 87 -0.43 21.08 -2.41
CA THR A 87 -0.83 20.87 -1.00
C THR A 87 -0.65 19.42 -0.54
N ALA A 88 -0.09 18.55 -1.37
CA ALA A 88 0.24 17.18 -0.99
C ALA A 88 1.37 17.17 0.05
N HIS A 89 1.21 16.36 1.09
CA HIS A 89 2.20 16.25 2.19
C HIS A 89 2.51 14.80 2.58
N GLY A 90 1.78 13.83 2.05
CA GLY A 90 2.05 12.41 2.22
C GLY A 90 1.71 11.65 0.94
N ARG A 91 2.48 10.60 0.64
CA ARG A 91 2.30 9.73 -0.53
C ARG A 91 2.69 8.32 -0.16
N HIS A 92 1.84 7.34 -0.44
CA HIS A 92 2.13 5.94 -0.16
C HIS A 92 1.31 5.02 -1.06
N VAL A 93 1.70 3.75 -1.13
CA VAL A 93 0.91 2.71 -1.78
C VAL A 93 0.01 2.05 -0.74
N ASP A 94 -1.29 2.02 -0.98
CA ASP A 94 -2.23 1.22 -0.19
C ASP A 94 -2.19 -0.24 -0.70
N GLU A 95 -1.40 -1.09 -0.03
CA GLU A 95 -1.27 -2.52 -0.37
C GLU A 95 -2.62 -3.26 -0.33
N ARG A 96 -3.62 -2.74 0.39
CA ARG A 96 -4.95 -3.36 0.53
C ARG A 96 -5.81 -3.16 -0.71
N THR A 97 -5.81 -1.94 -1.25
CA THR A 97 -6.64 -1.58 -2.41
C THR A 97 -5.87 -1.59 -3.73
N GLY A 98 -4.55 -1.34 -3.70
CA GLY A 98 -3.69 -1.26 -4.88
C GLY A 98 -3.74 0.11 -5.53
N GLU A 99 -3.94 1.14 -4.70
CA GLU A 99 -4.00 2.53 -5.13
C GLU A 99 -2.77 3.28 -4.61
N VAL A 100 -2.35 4.28 -5.38
CA VAL A 100 -1.45 5.32 -4.87
C VAL A 100 -2.29 6.33 -4.09
N VAL A 101 -2.02 6.45 -2.79
CA VAL A 101 -2.69 7.41 -1.91
C VAL A 101 -1.84 8.67 -1.78
N ILE A 102 -2.46 9.83 -2.01
CA ILE A 102 -1.83 11.14 -1.86
C ILE A 102 -2.62 11.94 -0.82
N ALA A 103 -1.99 12.17 0.31
CA ALA A 103 -2.53 12.96 1.40
C ALA A 103 -2.37 14.45 1.13
N VAL A 104 -3.48 15.19 1.21
CA VAL A 104 -3.55 16.64 1.02
C VAL A 104 -4.11 17.33 2.26
N LYS A 105 -3.77 18.59 2.46
CA LYS A 105 -4.31 19.36 3.60
C LYS A 105 -5.86 19.39 3.54
N PRO A 106 -6.57 19.26 4.68
CA PRO A 106 -8.03 19.36 4.69
C PRO A 106 -8.49 20.74 4.18
N GLY A 107 -9.57 20.75 3.40
CA GLY A 107 -10.10 21.97 2.77
C GLY A 107 -9.32 22.44 1.54
N SER A 108 -8.34 21.66 1.06
CA SER A 108 -7.75 21.89 -0.27
C SER A 108 -8.78 21.60 -1.37
N ALA A 109 -8.68 22.31 -2.50
CA ALA A 109 -9.58 22.15 -3.65
C ALA A 109 -9.25 20.91 -4.51
N ALA A 110 -8.56 19.92 -3.96
CA ALA A 110 -8.25 18.69 -4.68
C ALA A 110 -9.53 17.86 -4.83
N GLY A 111 -9.95 17.65 -6.07
CA GLY A 111 -11.15 16.90 -6.41
C GLY A 111 -10.90 15.88 -7.52
N ASP A 112 -12.00 15.40 -8.12
CA ASP A 112 -11.97 14.35 -9.13
C ASP A 112 -11.12 14.70 -10.36
N ASP A 113 -11.05 15.98 -10.74
CA ASP A 113 -10.24 16.43 -11.89
C ASP A 113 -8.73 16.24 -11.63
N GLN A 114 -8.25 16.58 -10.43
CA GLN A 114 -6.85 16.33 -10.06
C GLN A 114 -6.57 14.83 -9.95
N ARG A 115 -7.50 14.05 -9.39
CA ARG A 115 -7.39 12.59 -9.35
C ARG A 115 -7.23 12.03 -10.76
N ALA A 116 -8.16 12.34 -11.67
CA ALA A 116 -8.14 11.83 -13.04
C ALA A 116 -6.88 12.28 -13.81
N LYS A 117 -6.41 13.51 -13.59
CA LYS A 117 -5.15 13.99 -14.17
C LYS A 117 -3.96 13.18 -13.67
N LEU A 118 -3.92 12.86 -12.38
CA LEU A 118 -2.87 12.04 -11.78
C LEU A 118 -2.94 10.58 -12.23
N GLU A 119 -4.12 9.97 -12.27
CA GLU A 119 -4.28 8.60 -12.80
C GLU A 119 -3.76 8.50 -14.23
N LYS A 120 -4.08 9.48 -15.08
CA LYS A 120 -3.57 9.54 -16.45
C LYS A 120 -2.06 9.75 -16.51
N LEU A 121 -1.50 10.57 -15.62
CA LEU A 121 -0.07 10.87 -15.56
C LEU A 121 0.73 9.65 -15.07
N LEU A 122 0.27 9.02 -13.99
CA LEU A 122 0.97 7.93 -13.32
C LEU A 122 0.70 6.56 -13.97
N GLY A 123 -0.40 6.43 -14.71
CA GLY A 123 -0.81 5.18 -15.34
C GLY A 123 -1.28 4.12 -14.33
N VAL A 124 -1.65 4.55 -13.11
CA VAL A 124 -2.08 3.69 -12.00
C VAL A 124 -3.25 4.33 -11.26
N PRO A 125 -4.07 3.56 -10.53
CA PRO A 125 -5.16 4.10 -9.70
C PRO A 125 -4.66 5.05 -8.61
N VAL A 126 -5.36 6.18 -8.41
CA VAL A 126 -4.97 7.21 -7.43
C VAL A 126 -6.13 7.54 -6.50
N ARG A 127 -5.85 7.63 -5.20
CA ARG A 127 -6.78 8.12 -4.20
C ARG A 127 -6.21 9.38 -3.55
N ILE A 128 -6.98 10.45 -3.52
CA ILE A 128 -6.60 11.69 -2.83
C ILE A 128 -7.36 11.74 -1.51
N GLU A 129 -6.65 11.88 -0.39
CA GLU A 129 -7.25 11.88 0.93
C GLU A 129 -6.93 13.16 1.70
N PRO A 130 -7.92 13.80 2.33
CA PRO A 130 -7.66 14.88 3.27
C PRO A 130 -7.11 14.31 4.58
N GLU A 131 -5.87 14.64 4.91
CA GLU A 131 -5.19 14.21 6.14
C GLU A 131 -4.53 15.43 6.79
N GLU A 132 -4.51 15.48 8.12
CA GLU A 132 -3.77 16.51 8.82
C GLU A 132 -2.26 16.21 8.75
N PRO A 133 -1.43 17.15 8.30
CA PRO A 133 0.01 16.92 8.27
C PRO A 133 0.53 16.69 9.69
N ALA A 134 1.32 15.65 9.87
CA ALA A 134 1.97 15.36 11.15
C ALA A 134 2.76 16.59 11.64
N VAL A 135 2.33 17.18 12.75
CA VAL A 135 3.04 18.29 13.38
C VAL A 135 4.22 17.71 14.16
N LEU A 136 5.43 17.82 13.64
CA LEU A 136 6.63 17.56 14.43
C LEU A 136 6.70 18.59 15.56
N GLN A 137 6.33 18.18 16.77
CA GLN A 137 6.50 18.96 17.99
C GLN A 137 8.01 19.12 18.24
N HIS A 138 8.59 20.22 17.76
CA HIS A 138 9.91 20.65 18.23
C HIS A 138 9.79 20.98 19.72
N LYS A 139 10.31 20.10 20.58
CA LYS A 139 10.63 20.48 21.97
C LYS A 139 11.68 21.58 21.92
N ALA A 140 11.27 22.82 22.17
CA ALA A 140 12.19 23.87 22.57
C ALA A 140 12.80 23.47 23.92
N GLY A 141 14.13 23.51 23.99
CA GLY A 141 14.91 23.18 25.19
C GLY A 141 14.88 24.27 26.26
#